data_AF-A0A258HBF6-F1
#
_entry.id   AF-A0A258HBF6-F1
#
_cell.length_a   1.000
_cell.length_b   1.000
_cell.length_c   1.000
_cell.angle_alpha   90.00
_cell.angle_beta   90.00
_cell.angle_gamma   90.00
#
_symmetry.space_group_name_H-M   'P 1'
#
loop_
_entity.id
_entity.type
_entity.pdbx_description
1 polymer ?
#
loop_
_entity_poly.entity_id
_entity_poly.type
_entity_poly.pdbx_seq_one_letter_code
_entity_poly.pdbx_strand_id
1 'polypeptide(L)' 'MAKIPTNSGKGWSKQEIKEMRTLIQGNTPTRIIGLKMGRTPAAIKSQASREKMSLKPTNQSPYGAKKTGSASR' A
#
# COMPACT_ATOMS: atom_id res chain seq x y z
N MET A 1 -9.72 -21.23 -0.08
CA MET A 1 -8.41 -21.00 0.58
C MET A 1 -8.04 -19.53 0.45
N ALA A 2 -7.73 -18.85 1.56
CA ALA A 2 -7.23 -17.48 1.50
C ALA A 2 -5.82 -17.51 0.86
N LYS A 3 -5.59 -16.73 -0.21
CA LYS A 3 -4.25 -16.61 -0.82
C LYS A 3 -3.35 -15.93 0.19
N ILE A 4 -2.48 -16.69 0.84
CA ILE A 4 -1.44 -16.16 1.72
C ILE A 4 -0.46 -15.40 0.82
N PRO A 5 -0.17 -14.11 1.09
CA PRO A 5 0.84 -13.39 0.33
C PRO A 5 2.19 -14.08 0.50
N THR A 6 2.90 -14.32 -0.60
CA THR A 6 4.17 -15.06 -0.66
C THR A 6 5.25 -14.51 0.28
N ASN A 7 5.14 -13.23 0.64
CA ASN A 7 6.06 -12.50 1.51
C ASN A 7 5.50 -12.16 2.90
N SER A 8 4.41 -12.82 3.35
CA SER A 8 3.91 -12.62 4.72
C SER A 8 4.94 -13.07 5.76
N GLY A 9 5.36 -12.19 6.67
CA GLY A 9 6.31 -12.49 7.75
C GLY A 9 7.79 -12.40 7.37
N LYS A 10 8.13 -12.13 6.11
CA LYS A 10 9.52 -11.88 5.69
C LYS A 10 9.89 -10.41 5.95
N GLY A 11 11.13 -10.20 6.42
CA GLY A 11 11.74 -8.88 6.52
C GLY A 11 11.73 -8.14 5.19
N TRP A 12 11.90 -6.83 5.22
CA TRP A 12 11.97 -6.00 4.02
C TRP A 12 13.42 -5.85 3.59
N SER A 13 13.72 -6.27 2.36
CA SER A 13 15.03 -6.02 1.76
C SER A 13 15.15 -4.55 1.31
N LYS A 14 16.40 -4.06 1.23
CA LYS A 14 16.68 -2.72 0.66
C LYS A 14 16.15 -2.58 -0.77
N GLN A 15 16.14 -3.66 -1.55
CA GLN A 15 15.61 -3.70 -2.91
C GLN A 15 14.09 -3.50 -2.91
N GLU A 16 13.35 -4.22 -2.05
CA GLU A 16 11.90 -4.05 -1.93
C GLU A 16 11.54 -2.64 -1.45
N ILE A 17 12.30 -2.06 -0.51
CA ILE A 17 12.08 -0.68 -0.05
C ILE A 17 12.27 0.31 -1.21
N LYS A 18 13.29 0.11 -2.05
CA LYS A 18 13.55 0.94 -3.23
C LYS A 18 12.42 0.82 -4.26
N GLU A 19 11.98 -0.40 -4.56
CA GLU A 19 10.87 -0.65 -5.49
C GLU A 19 9.57 -0.02 -4.97
N MET A 20 9.26 -0.21 -3.69
CA MET A 20 8.11 0.42 -3.04
C MET A 20 8.16 1.95 -3.18
N ARG A 21 9.33 2.57 -2.95
CA ARG A 21 9.52 4.01 -3.10
C ARG A 21 9.26 4.49 -4.53
N THR A 22 9.77 3.78 -5.54
CA THR A 22 9.53 4.11 -6.95
C THR A 22 8.04 4.05 -7.29
N LEU A 23 7.33 3.02 -6.82
CA LEU A 23 5.90 2.89 -7.04
C LEU A 23 5.10 4.01 -6.35
N ILE A 24 5.48 4.38 -5.12
CA ILE A 24 4.87 5.50 -4.38
C ILE A 24 5.08 6.83 -5.13
N GLN A 25 6.31 7.09 -5.60
CA GLN A 25 6.63 8.28 -6.38
C GLN A 25 5.87 8.35 -7.70
N GLY A 26 5.56 7.19 -8.29
CA GLY A 26 4.68 7.07 -9.46
C GLY A 26 3.19 7.20 -9.16
N ASN A 27 2.79 7.64 -7.95
CA ASN A 27 1.41 7.72 -7.50
C ASN A 27 0.64 6.39 -7.61
N THR A 28 1.34 5.27 -7.43
CA THR A 28 0.71 3.94 -7.54
C THR A 28 -0.20 3.69 -6.33
N PRO A 29 -1.46 3.28 -6.54
CA PRO A 29 -2.35 2.95 -5.43
C PRO A 29 -1.76 1.85 -4.54
N THR A 30 -1.86 1.98 -3.21
CA THR A 30 -1.28 1.04 -2.22
C THR A 30 -1.70 -0.41 -2.47
N ARG A 31 -2.91 -0.63 -3.00
CA ARG A 31 -3.39 -1.97 -3.36
C ARG A 31 -2.63 -2.56 -4.54
N ILE A 32 -2.33 -1.74 -5.56
CA ILE A 32 -1.54 -2.15 -6.73
C ILE A 32 -0.09 -2.40 -6.35
N ILE A 33 0.48 -1.59 -5.44
CA ILE A 33 1.81 -1.85 -4.87
C ILE A 33 1.84 -3.23 -4.21
N GLY A 34 0.85 -3.54 -3.35
CA GLY A 34 0.74 -4.86 -2.73
C GLY A 34 0.66 -6.00 -3.73
N LEU A 35 -0.11 -5.85 -4.82
CA LEU A 35 -0.20 -6.85 -5.88
C LEU A 35 1.13 -7.06 -6.62
N LYS A 36 1.82 -5.98 -6.98
CA LYS A 36 3.14 -6.04 -7.64
C LYS A 36 4.19 -6.70 -6.76
N MET A 37 4.19 -6.37 -5.46
CA MET A 37 5.18 -6.87 -4.50
C MET A 37 4.80 -8.20 -3.83
N GLY A 38 3.63 -8.78 -4.15
CA GLY A 38 3.12 -9.99 -3.50
C GLY A 38 2.90 -9.83 -1.98
N ARG A 39 2.56 -8.62 -1.51
CA ARG A 39 2.34 -8.27 -0.10
C ARG A 39 0.92 -7.74 0.13
N THR A 40 0.45 -7.77 1.37
CA THR A 40 -0.86 -7.17 1.69
C THR A 40 -0.77 -5.64 1.65
N PRO A 41 -1.88 -4.94 1.32
CA PRO A 41 -1.92 -3.48 1.41
C PRO A 41 -1.59 -2.98 2.83
N ALA A 42 -1.96 -3.74 3.87
CA ALA A 42 -1.63 -3.44 5.25
C ALA A 42 -0.11 -3.47 5.51
N ALA A 43 0.61 -4.46 4.94
CA ALA A 43 2.06 -4.52 5.02
C ALA A 43 2.72 -3.32 4.34
N ILE A 44 2.23 -2.91 3.15
CA ILE A 44 2.72 -1.70 2.47
C ILE A 44 2.52 -0.46 3.36
N LYS A 45 1.33 -0.27 3.94
CA LYS A 45 1.06 0.87 4.84
C LYS A 45 1.99 0.88 6.05
N SER A 46 2.15 -0.26 6.72
CA SER A 46 3.03 -0.40 7.87
C SER A 46 4.48 -0.06 7.50
N GLN A 47 4.97 -0.56 6.37
CA GLN A 47 6.34 -0.31 5.96
C GLN A 47 6.57 1.12 5.51
N ALA A 48 5.66 1.69 4.72
CA ALA A 48 5.74 3.10 4.33
C ALA A 48 5.77 4.01 5.57
N SER A 49 4.99 3.70 6.61
CA SER A 49 5.04 4.43 7.89
C SER A 49 6.40 4.31 8.59
N ARG A 50 7.00 3.11 8.60
CA ARG A 50 8.33 2.88 9.20
C ARG A 50 9.43 3.63 8.46
N GLU A 51 9.36 3.63 7.13
CA GLU A 51 10.32 4.29 6.24
C GLU A 51 10.02 5.79 6.03
N LYS A 52 9.03 6.35 6.74
CA LYS A 52 8.58 7.75 6.60
C LYS A 52 8.22 8.14 5.16
N MET A 53 7.73 7.19 4.37
CA MET A 53 7.25 7.43 3.00
C MET A 53 5.78 7.85 3.01
N SER A 54 5.49 9.01 2.41
CA SER A 54 4.12 9.48 2.27
C SER A 54 3.39 8.70 1.17
N LEU A 55 2.25 8.09 1.52
CA LEU A 55 1.33 7.45 0.58
C LEU A 55 0.27 8.42 0.04
N LYS A 56 0.50 9.74 0.16
CA LYS A 56 -0.45 10.79 -0.26
C LYS A 56 -0.22 11.22 -1.73
N PRO A 57 -1.27 11.61 -2.46
CA PRO A 57 -2.67 11.73 -2.00
C PRO A 57 -3.26 10.38 -1.66
N THR A 58 -4.17 10.33 -0.69
CA THR A 58 -4.72 9.08 -0.16
C THR A 58 -5.39 8.29 -1.28
N ASN A 59 -4.60 7.44 -1.94
CA ASN A 59 -4.97 6.16 -2.52
C ASN A 59 -6.44 6.10 -2.96
N GLN A 60 -6.80 6.83 -4.02
CA GLN A 60 -8.12 6.72 -4.62
C GLN A 60 -8.17 5.33 -5.28
N SER A 61 -9.02 4.45 -4.76
CA SER A 61 -9.34 3.21 -5.45
C SER A 61 -9.96 3.57 -6.81
N PRO A 62 -9.68 2.82 -7.89
CA PRO A 62 -10.18 3.13 -9.24
C PRO A 62 -11.71 3.21 -9.30
N TYR A 63 -12.40 2.51 -8.41
CA TYR A 63 -13.76 2.84 -7.98
C TYR A 63 -13.61 3.70 -6.74
N GLY A 64 -13.86 5.01 -6.86
CA GLY A 64 -13.62 6.00 -5.80
C GLY A 64 -14.11 5.53 -4.43
N ALA A 65 -13.51 6.09 -3.37
CA ALA A 65 -13.99 5.80 -2.01
C ALA A 65 -15.50 6.09 -1.97
N LYS A 66 -16.30 5.06 -1.65
CA LYS A 66 -17.74 5.24 -1.44
C LYS A 66 -17.85 6.32 -0.36
N LYS A 67 -18.38 7.50 -0.70
CA LYS A 67 -18.77 8.51 0.28
C LYS A 67 -19.81 7.84 1.19
N THR A 68 -19.39 7.17 2.26
CA THR A 68 -20.23 7.10 3.46
C THR A 68 -20.24 8.53 3.96
N GLY A 69 -21.40 9.18 3.78
CA GLY A 69 -21.55 10.61 3.98
C GLY A 69 -20.94 11.07 5.30
N SER A 70 -20.42 12.30 5.28
CA SER A 70 -20.45 13.13 6.47
C SER A 70 -21.87 13.08 7.02
N ALA A 71 -22.10 12.24 8.01
CA ALA A 71 -23.10 12.51 9.01
C ALA A 71 -22.51 13.64 9.84
N SER A 72 -22.92 14.85 9.47
CA SER A 72 -22.92 16.02 10.32
C SER A 72 -23.37 15.65 11.73
N ARG A 73 -22.51 15.95 12.71
CA ARG A 73 -22.81 16.63 13.98
C ARG A 73 -21.51 16.84 14.74
#